data_AF-A0A1G6UNY8-F1
#
_entry.id   AF-A0A1G6UNY8-F1
#
_cell.length_a   1.000
_cell.length_b   1.000
_cell.length_c   1.000
_cell.angle_alpha   90.00
_cell.angle_beta   90.00
_cell.angle_gamma   90.00
#
_symmetry.space_group_name_H-M   'P 1'
#
loop_
_entity.id
_entity.type
_entity.pdbx_description
1 polymer ?
#
loop_
_entity_poly.entity_id
_entity_poly.type
_entity_poly.pdbx_seq_one_letter_code
_entity_poly.pdbx_strand_id
1 'polypeptide(L)' 'MIDVLIENALARNAVRLVTQSPDGFDEYHLDRAGDSARVEPPIAVHVRPDGRFSRAEGGSGLLSIGQVATLCGL' A
#
# COMPACT_ATOMS: atom_id res chain seq x y z
N MET A 1 6.59 -10.52 5.18
CA MET A 1 5.29 -10.89 4.56
C MET A 1 4.41 -9.67 4.29
N ILE A 2 4.62 -8.53 4.98
CA ILE A 2 4.27 -7.20 4.47
C ILE A 2 5.51 -6.44 4.00
N ASP A 3 6.66 -6.66 4.66
CA ASP A 3 7.96 -6.05 4.30
C ASP A 3 8.33 -6.36 2.86
N VAL A 4 8.23 -7.62 2.44
CA VAL A 4 8.44 -8.04 1.05
C VAL A 4 7.51 -7.31 0.08
N LEU A 5 6.25 -7.04 0.46
CA LEU A 5 5.31 -6.30 -0.40
C LEU A 5 5.73 -4.83 -0.51
N ILE A 6 6.10 -4.19 0.61
CA ILE A 6 6.58 -2.81 0.62
C ILE A 6 7.91 -2.67 -0.13
N GLU A 7 8.85 -3.59 0.06
CA GLU A 7 10.12 -3.65 -0.67
C GLU A 7 9.89 -3.80 -2.17
N ASN A 8 8.97 -4.69 -2.60
CA ASN A 8 8.60 -4.82 -4.01
C ASN A 8 7.95 -3.55 -4.54
N ALA A 9 7.08 -2.91 -3.76
CA ALA A 9 6.45 -1.65 -4.14
C ALA A 9 7.48 -0.53 -4.31
N LEU A 10 8.44 -0.41 -3.40
CA LEU A 10 9.56 0.53 -3.49
C LEU A 10 10.43 0.25 -4.72
N ALA A 11 10.81 -1.02 -4.94
CA ALA A 11 11.62 -1.42 -6.09
C ALA A 11 10.95 -1.11 -7.44
N ARG A 12 9.62 -1.05 -7.47
CA ARG A 12 8.83 -0.72 -8.66
C ARG A 12 8.39 0.74 -8.74
N ASN A 13 8.85 1.59 -7.82
CA ASN A 13 8.43 2.99 -7.69
C ASN A 13 6.90 3.15 -7.56
N ALA A 14 6.22 2.16 -6.97
CA ALA A 14 4.78 2.20 -6.72
C ALA A 14 4.44 2.93 -5.41
N VAL A 15 5.42 3.22 -4.54
CA VAL A 15 5.20 3.98 -3.30
C VAL A 15 5.26 5.48 -3.60
N ARG A 16 4.14 6.17 -3.40
CA ARG A 16 4.02 7.61 -3.64
C ARG A 16 4.29 8.45 -2.39
N LEU A 17 3.88 7.95 -1.23
CA LEU A 17 4.03 8.66 0.04
C LEU A 17 4.21 7.65 1.17
N VAL A 18 5.07 8.01 2.13
CA VAL A 18 5.20 7.34 3.41
C VAL A 18 4.93 8.37 4.50
N THR A 19 3.87 8.17 5.28
CA THR A 19 3.54 9.01 6.44
C THR A 19 3.60 8.16 7.70
N GLN A 20 4.23 8.69 8.75
CA GLN A 20 4.22 8.05 10.06
C GLN A 20 3.11 8.67 10.90
N SER A 21 2.25 7.83 11.45
CA SER A 21 1.23 8.28 12.39
C SER A 21 1.85 8.54 13.77
N PRO A 22 1.26 9.44 14.59
CA PRO A 22 1.68 9.65 15.98
C PRO A 22 1.63 8.38 16.83
N ASP A 23 0.79 7.41 16.43
CA ASP A 23 0.61 6.12 17.11
C ASP A 23 1.67 5.07 16.69
N GLY A 24 2.65 5.47 15.87
CA GLY A 24 3.75 4.62 15.41
C GLY A 24 3.39 3.68 14.26
N PHE A 25 2.27 3.92 13.58
CA PHE A 25 1.92 3.18 12.37
C PHE A 25 2.54 3.86 11.16
N ASP A 26 3.13 3.07 10.27
CA ASP A 26 3.55 3.56 8.97
C ASP A 26 2.39 3.42 7.98
N GLU A 27 2.13 4.47 7.21
CA GLU A 27 1.13 4.50 6.15
C GLU A 27 1.85 4.66 4.80
N TYR A 28 1.69 3.66 3.93
CA TYR A 28 2.25 3.64 2.59
C TYR A 28 1.15 3.85 1.57
N HIS A 29 1.31 4.83 0.69
CA HIS A 29 0.39 5.06 -0.43
C HIS A 29 0.95 4.37 -1.66
N LEU A 30 0.27 3.33 -2.12
CA LEU A 30 0.69 2.52 -3.26
C LEU A 30 -0.14 2.87 -4.50
N ASP A 31 0.53 3.19 -5.59
CA ASP A 31 -0.11 3.34 -6.89
C ASP A 31 -0.60 1.97 -7.39
N ARG A 32 -1.76 1.98 -8.07
CA ARG A 32 -2.32 0.77 -8.67
C ARG A 32 -1.63 0.46 -9.98
N ALA A 33 -1.42 -0.82 -10.26
CA ALA A 33 -0.99 -1.28 -11.56
C ALA A 33 -2.15 -1.14 -12.55
N GLY A 34 -1.91 -0.49 -13.68
CA GLY A 34 -2.93 -0.24 -14.68
C GLY A 34 -2.58 0.94 -15.59
N ASP A 35 -3.50 1.26 -16.48
CA ASP A 35 -3.38 2.39 -17.38
C ASP A 35 -3.29 3.70 -16.58
N SER A 36 -2.19 4.44 -16.74
CA SER A 36 -1.98 5.74 -16.09
C SER A 36 -3.06 6.78 -16.45
N ALA A 37 -3.84 6.54 -17.51
CA ALA A 37 -5.00 7.35 -17.86
C ALA A 37 -6.20 7.12 -16.92
N ARG A 38 -6.29 5.97 -16.24
CA ARG A 38 -7.25 5.75 -15.16
C ARG A 38 -6.65 6.24 -13.85
N VAL A 39 -7.03 7.45 -13.47
CA VAL A 39 -6.67 8.05 -12.18
C VAL A 39 -7.47 7.38 -11.06
N GLU A 40 -7.16 6.14 -10.76
CA GLU A 40 -7.66 5.51 -9.54
C GLU A 40 -6.85 6.02 -8.34
N PRO A 41 -7.50 6.27 -7.19
CA PRO A 41 -6.80 6.71 -6.00
C PRO A 41 -5.81 5.62 -5.53
N PRO A 42 -4.67 6.03 -4.95
CA PRO A 42 -3.71 5.09 -4.39
C PRO A 42 -4.33 4.28 -3.25
N ILE A 43 -3.74 3.11 -2.99
CA ILE A 43 -4.11 2.26 -1.86
C ILE A 43 -3.29 2.69 -0.65
N ALA A 44 -3.97 3.08 0.42
CA ALA A 44 -3.32 3.34 1.71
C ALA A 44 -3.12 2.02 2.45
N VAL A 45 -1.88 1.69 2.79
CA VAL A 45 -1.52 0.47 3.53
C VAL A 45 -0.96 0.88 4.89
N HIS A 46 -1.60 0.41 5.97
CA HIS A 46 -1.15 0.66 7.34
C HIS A 46 -0.35 -0.53 7.86
N VAL A 47 0.86 -0.23 8.31
CA VAL A 47 1.78 -1.17 8.96
C VAL A 47 1.94 -0.77 10.41
N ARG A 48 1.81 -1.73 11.32
CA ARG A 48 2.00 -1.53 12.75
C ARG A 48 3.48 -1.31 13.09
N PRO A 49 3.79 -0.72 14.26
CA PRO A 49 5.18 -0.57 14.73
C PRO A 49 5.96 -1.89 14.85
N ASP A 50 5.28 -3.04 14.99
CA ASP A 50 5.91 -4.36 15.02
C ASP A 50 6.12 -4.98 13.62
N GLY A 51 6.00 -4.19 12.55
CA GLY A 51 6.20 -4.62 11.17
C GLY A 51 5.08 -5.52 10.63
N ARG A 52 3.90 -5.53 11.26
CA ARG A 52 2.76 -6.35 10.80
C ARG A 52 1.74 -5.51 10.03
N PHE A 53 1.14 -6.13 9.02
CA PHE A 53 0.00 -5.57 8.32
C PHE A 53 -1.14 -5.30 9.30
N SER A 54 -1.67 -4.08 9.28
CA SER A 54 -2.84 -3.66 10.06
C SER A 54 -4.10 -3.73 9.19
N ARG A 55 -4.13 -2.92 8.12
CA ARG A 55 -5.23 -2.82 7.16
C ARG A 55 -4.72 -2.16 5.87
N ALA A 56 -5.51 -2.26 4.81
CA ALA A 56 -5.34 -1.45 3.62
C ALA A 56 -6.70 -0.91 3.18
N GLU A 57 -6.71 0.30 2.63
CA GLU A 57 -7.92 0.98 2.17
C GLU A 57 -7.68 1.53 0.76
N GLY A 58 -8.61 1.24 -0.15
CA GLY A 58 -8.69 1.87 -1.45
C GLY A 58 -9.99 2.65 -1.60
N GLY A 59 -10.21 3.28 -2.76
CA GLY A 59 -11.43 4.07 -3.01
C GLY A 59 -12.76 3.30 -2.86
N SER A 60 -12.73 1.96 -2.86
CA SER A 60 -13.89 1.07 -2.71
C SER A 60 -14.01 0.43 -1.32
N GLY A 61 -13.13 0.75 -0.37
CA GLY A 61 -13.15 0.23 1.00
C GLY A 61 -11.92 -0.60 1.38
N LEU A 62 -12.08 -1.46 2.40
CA LEU A 62 -11.00 -2.26 2.96
C LEU A 62 -10.52 -3.35 1.99
N LEU A 63 -9.20 -3.54 1.97
CA LEU A 63 -8.52 -4.51 1.13
C LEU A 63 -7.66 -5.44 1.99
N SER A 64 -7.63 -6.71 1.59
CA SER A 64 -6.67 -7.69 2.10
C SER A 64 -5.30 -7.49 1.43
N ILE A 65 -4.24 -7.98 2.07
CA ILE A 65 -2.88 -7.89 1.53
C ILE A 65 -2.73 -8.53 0.13
N GLY A 66 -3.45 -9.61 -0.15
CA GLY A 66 -3.46 -10.25 -1.47
C GLY A 66 -4.16 -9.40 -2.54
N GLN A 67 -5.23 -8.69 -2.18
CA GLN A 67 -5.88 -7.72 -3.07
C GLN A 67 -4.97 -6.53 -3.35
N VAL A 68 -4.23 -6.04 -2.34
CA VAL A 68 -3.23 -4.98 -2.54
C VAL A 68 -2.17 -5.44 -3.55
N ALA A 69 -1.59 -6.63 -3.36
CA ALA A 69 -0.60 -7.17 -4.30
C ALA A 69 -1.17 -7.28 -5.72
N THR A 70 -2.39 -7.80 -5.87
CA THR A 70 -3.06 -7.93 -7.18
C THR A 70 -3.31 -6.56 -7.83
N LEU A 71 -3.82 -5.58 -7.08
CA LEU A 71 -4.17 -4.25 -7.58
C LEU A 71 -2.95 -3.38 -7.88
N CYS A 72 -1.86 -3.55 -7.12
CA CYS A 72 -0.57 -2.86 -7.35
C CYS A 72 0.37 -3.67 -8.27
N GLY A 73 -0.08 -4.84 -8.74
CA GLY A 73 0.67 -5.73 -9.62
C GLY A 73 1.93 -6.32 -9.01
N LEU A 74 2.07 -6.36 -7.68
CA LEU A 74 3.28 -6.71 -6.93
C LEU A 74 3.52 -8.23 -6.85
#